data_AF-A0AAV0JMX6-F1
#
_entry.id   AF-A0AAV0JMX6-F1
#
_cell.length_a   1.000
_cell.length_b   1.000
_cell.length_c   1.000
_cell.angle_alpha   90.00
_cell.angle_beta   90.00
_cell.angle_gamma   90.00
#
_symmetry.space_group_name_H-M   'P 1'
#
loop_
_entity.id
_entity.type
_entity.pdbx_description
1 polymer ?
#
loop_
_entity_poly.entity_id
_entity_poly.type
_entity_poly.pdbx_seq_one_letter_code
_entity_poly.pdbx_strand_id
1 'polypeptide(L)'
;MFHRQTPPAPRFDHTAAVNAGRYLLVFGGCSHSIFFNDFHMEWTQPEIQGDLVTPRAGHAGVTIVFVMRLKPRDTLRPKISAAASVTAAYAWSKSEKLDASRLEANWREQGKKKPSEEDLTIEIDTIKEDKKILEVSLADVRAENSRLREKIDEVNSTHADLSKELHSVQGQLVTERSRCFKLEAQIAELQKALESLESIENEVQLLRRQKSVLEQEIEMNDAAQKQGSGVWRWIAG
;
A
#
# COMPACT_ATOMS: atom_id res chain seq x y z
N MET A 1 21.69 -25.57 -20.56
CA MET A 1 20.89 -25.14 -21.73
C MET A 1 20.24 -23.83 -21.32
N PHE A 2 20.68 -22.69 -21.86
CA PHE A 2 20.15 -21.38 -21.46
C PHE A 2 18.74 -21.22 -22.05
N HIS A 3 17.71 -21.20 -21.19
CA HIS A 3 16.34 -20.97 -21.62
C HIS A 3 16.19 -19.54 -22.15
N ARG A 4 15.45 -19.42 -23.28
CA ARG A 4 15.21 -18.20 -24.05
C ARG A 4 14.86 -17.00 -23.16
N GLN A 5 15.47 -15.86 -23.48
CA GLN A 5 15.21 -14.54 -22.89
C GLN A 5 13.79 -14.10 -23.25
N THR A 6 12.81 -14.39 -22.39
CA THR A 6 11.46 -13.85 -22.50
C THR A 6 11.31 -12.75 -21.46
N PRO A 7 11.19 -11.48 -21.86
CA PRO A 7 10.97 -10.41 -20.89
C PRO A 7 9.68 -10.67 -20.10
N PRO A 8 9.62 -10.26 -18.82
CA PRO A 8 8.45 -10.38 -18.01
C PRO A 8 7.28 -9.64 -18.66
N ALA A 9 6.08 -10.21 -18.52
CA ALA A 9 4.86 -9.52 -18.92
C ALA A 9 4.76 -8.13 -18.25
N PRO A 10 4.14 -7.14 -18.93
CA PRO A 10 3.87 -5.82 -18.37
C PRO A 10 3.18 -5.94 -17.01
N ARG A 11 3.73 -5.25 -16.00
CA ARG A 11 3.33 -5.36 -14.60
C ARG A 11 3.61 -4.08 -13.83
N PHE A 12 2.80 -3.80 -12.81
CA PHE A 12 3.00 -2.72 -11.85
C PHE A 12 3.19 -3.29 -10.44
N ASP A 13 3.60 -2.44 -9.49
CA ASP A 13 3.84 -2.78 -8.08
C ASP A 13 4.76 -3.99 -7.83
N HIS A 14 5.74 -4.17 -8.72
CA HIS A 14 6.79 -5.17 -8.62
C HIS A 14 8.02 -4.62 -7.88
N THR A 15 8.84 -5.50 -7.31
CA THR A 15 10.17 -5.12 -6.83
C THR A 15 11.18 -5.25 -7.96
N ALA A 16 12.00 -4.22 -8.18
CA ALA A 16 13.14 -4.25 -9.08
C ALA A 16 14.42 -3.86 -8.34
N ALA A 17 15.51 -4.59 -8.57
CA ALA A 17 16.82 -4.30 -7.99
C ALA A 17 17.95 -4.61 -8.98
N VAL A 18 18.98 -3.78 -9.01
CA VAL A 18 20.21 -4.06 -9.77
C VAL A 18 21.22 -4.75 -8.86
N ASN A 19 21.67 -5.94 -9.24
CA ASN A 19 22.68 -6.70 -8.52
C ASN A 19 24.03 -6.68 -9.25
N ALA A 20 25.10 -6.45 -8.49
CA ALA A 20 26.49 -6.42 -8.97
C ALA A 20 26.73 -5.50 -10.19
N GLY A 21 25.91 -4.47 -10.37
CA GLY A 21 25.97 -3.53 -11.50
C GLY A 21 25.75 -4.16 -12.88
N ARG A 22 25.28 -5.42 -12.94
CA ARG A 22 25.13 -6.18 -14.19
C ARG A 22 23.72 -6.73 -14.35
N TYR A 23 23.15 -7.28 -13.30
CA TYR A 23 21.89 -8.01 -13.38
C TYR A 23 20.72 -7.16 -12.89
N LEU A 24 19.72 -6.96 -13.74
CA LEU A 24 18.40 -6.47 -13.31
C LEU A 24 17.58 -7.66 -12.80
N LEU A 25 17.17 -7.58 -11.53
CA LEU A 25 16.31 -8.53 -10.85
C LEU A 25 14.91 -7.94 -10.76
N VAL A 26 13.90 -8.70 -11.18
CA VAL A 26 12.48 -8.33 -11.09
C VAL A 26 11.73 -9.46 -10.39
N PHE A 27 10.96 -9.12 -9.36
CA PHE A 27 10.17 -10.10 -8.63
C PHE A 27 8.74 -9.60 -8.36
N GLY A 28 7.78 -10.50 -8.58
CA GLY A 28 6.37 -10.30 -8.26
C GLY A 28 5.71 -9.18 -9.07
N GLY A 29 4.74 -8.50 -8.46
CA GLY A 29 3.90 -7.48 -9.08
C GLY A 29 2.58 -8.04 -9.58
N CYS A 30 1.82 -7.22 -10.30
CA CYS A 30 0.52 -7.61 -10.85
C CYS A 30 0.22 -6.98 -12.21
N SER A 31 -0.75 -7.57 -12.90
CA SER A 31 -1.41 -7.01 -14.07
C SER A 31 -2.92 -7.21 -13.94
N HIS A 32 -3.66 -6.12 -13.75
CA HIS A 32 -5.11 -6.13 -13.49
C HIS A 32 -5.51 -7.05 -12.33
N SER A 33 -5.94 -8.27 -12.63
CA SER A 33 -6.41 -9.29 -11.67
C SER A 33 -5.39 -10.42 -11.42
N ILE A 34 -4.24 -10.40 -12.09
CA ILE A 34 -3.21 -11.44 -12.01
C ILE A 34 -2.07 -10.95 -11.12
N PHE A 35 -1.75 -11.73 -10.09
CA PHE A 35 -0.58 -11.54 -9.25
C PHE A 35 0.53 -12.48 -9.69
N PHE A 36 1.75 -11.99 -9.70
CA PHE A 36 2.92 -12.77 -10.10
C PHE A 36 3.76 -13.17 -8.89
N ASN A 37 4.38 -14.35 -8.97
CA ASN A 37 5.39 -14.86 -8.05
C ASN A 37 6.67 -15.31 -8.78
N ASP A 38 6.80 -14.97 -10.06
CA ASP A 38 7.97 -15.26 -10.87
C ASP A 38 9.13 -14.31 -10.51
N PHE A 39 10.35 -14.82 -10.74
CA PHE A 39 11.59 -14.08 -10.55
C PHE A 39 12.32 -14.03 -11.89
N HIS A 40 12.73 -12.84 -12.30
CA HIS A 40 13.45 -12.62 -13.56
C HIS A 40 14.82 -12.00 -13.27
N MET A 41 15.86 -12.52 -13.94
CA MET A 41 17.23 -12.01 -13.94
C MET A 41 17.71 -11.88 -15.40
N GLU A 42 18.01 -10.67 -15.85
CA GLU A 42 18.42 -10.42 -17.25
C GLU A 42 17.50 -11.14 -18.26
N TRP A 43 16.19 -11.03 -18.05
CA TRP A 43 15.14 -11.64 -18.89
C TRP A 43 15.15 -13.18 -18.94
N THR A 44 15.90 -13.82 -18.05
CA THR A 44 15.85 -15.27 -17.81
C THR A 44 15.19 -15.55 -16.46
N GLN A 45 14.40 -16.62 -16.38
CA GLN A 45 13.82 -17.08 -15.13
C GLN A 45 14.76 -18.12 -14.52
N PRO A 46 15.56 -17.80 -13.49
CA PRO A 46 16.43 -18.76 -12.85
C PRO A 46 15.62 -19.77 -12.02
N GLU A 47 16.23 -20.93 -11.80
CA GLU A 47 15.67 -21.95 -10.93
C GLU A 47 15.72 -21.48 -9.47
N ILE A 48 14.55 -21.43 -8.82
CA ILE A 48 14.40 -20.94 -7.45
C ILE A 48 14.40 -22.17 -6.52
N GLN A 49 15.27 -22.16 -5.51
CA GLN A 49 15.35 -23.24 -4.52
C GLN A 49 14.75 -22.81 -3.18
N GLY A 50 13.78 -23.56 -2.68
CA GLY A 50 13.05 -23.29 -1.43
C GLY A 50 11.54 -23.18 -1.64
N ASP A 51 10.82 -22.79 -0.59
CA ASP A 51 9.37 -22.63 -0.66
C ASP A 51 9.00 -21.44 -1.54
N LEU A 52 8.11 -21.70 -2.51
CA LEU A 52 7.60 -20.67 -3.39
C LEU A 52 6.79 -19.66 -2.58
N VAL A 53 7.23 -18.41 -2.63
CA VAL A 53 6.49 -17.34 -1.98
C VAL A 53 5.22 -17.04 -2.79
N THR A 54 4.10 -16.80 -2.10
CA THR A 54 2.81 -16.57 -2.75
C THR A 54 2.82 -15.35 -3.68
N PRO A 55 2.02 -15.36 -4.76
CA PRO A 55 1.85 -14.19 -5.64
C PRO A 55 1.52 -12.92 -4.86
N ARG A 56 2.20 -11.82 -5.17
CA ARG A 56 2.07 -10.56 -4.40
C ARG A 56 2.41 -9.32 -5.23
N ALA A 57 1.79 -8.21 -4.86
CA ALA A 57 2.04 -6.87 -5.38
C ALA A 57 2.14 -5.87 -4.21
N GLY A 58 2.69 -4.69 -4.46
CA GLY A 58 2.77 -3.59 -3.47
C GLY A 58 3.79 -3.85 -2.37
N HIS A 59 4.81 -4.66 -2.67
CA HIS A 59 5.84 -5.08 -1.72
C HIS A 59 7.18 -4.46 -2.07
N ALA A 60 8.02 -4.28 -1.06
CA ALA A 60 9.42 -3.93 -1.22
C ALA A 60 10.29 -5.16 -0.97
N GLY A 61 11.40 -5.27 -1.70
CA GLY A 61 12.41 -6.30 -1.48
C GLY A 61 13.78 -5.69 -1.29
N VAL A 62 14.63 -6.40 -0.56
CA VAL A 62 16.03 -6.04 -0.34
C VAL A 62 16.90 -7.17 -0.87
N THR A 63 17.81 -6.83 -1.78
CA THR A 63 18.82 -7.79 -2.25
C THR A 63 19.90 -7.92 -1.20
N ILE A 64 19.80 -8.95 -0.35
CA ILE A 64 20.86 -9.27 0.60
C ILE A 64 21.88 -10.13 -0.11
N VAL A 65 22.97 -9.51 -0.55
CA VAL A 65 24.14 -10.26 -1.00
C VAL A 65 24.83 -10.82 0.24
N PHE A 66 24.42 -12.01 0.66
CA PHE A 66 25.37 -12.86 1.36
C PHE A 66 26.48 -13.11 0.34
N VAL A 67 27.69 -12.66 0.64
CA VAL A 67 28.85 -13.30 0.04
C VAL A 67 28.72 -14.75 0.44
N MET A 68 28.19 -15.59 -0.44
CA MET A 68 28.36 -17.04 -0.37
C MET A 68 29.85 -17.26 -0.54
N ARG A 69 30.61 -17.03 0.53
CA ARG A 69 31.89 -17.69 0.69
C ARG A 69 31.54 -19.16 0.76
N LEU A 70 32.02 -19.93 -0.22
CA LEU A 70 32.10 -21.38 -0.09
C LEU A 70 32.61 -21.67 1.32
N LYS A 71 31.77 -22.35 2.09
CA LYS A 71 31.93 -22.58 3.53
C LYS A 71 33.33 -23.16 3.83
N PRO A 72 34.22 -22.46 4.57
CA PRO A 72 35.20 -23.16 5.37
C PRO A 72 34.47 -23.68 6.62
N ARG A 73 34.73 -24.94 6.97
CA ARG A 73 34.19 -25.62 8.15
C ARG A 73 34.29 -24.79 9.43
N ASP A 74 33.23 -24.94 10.24
CA ASP A 74 33.13 -24.81 11.69
C ASP A 74 33.98 -23.75 12.41
N THR A 75 33.34 -22.74 13.01
CA THR A 75 32.91 -22.78 14.43
C THR A 75 32.48 -21.37 14.89
N LEU A 76 31.40 -21.35 15.68
CA LEU A 76 31.06 -20.40 16.75
C LEU A 76 30.93 -18.90 16.41
N ARG A 77 29.68 -18.40 16.52
CA ARG A 77 29.33 -16.97 16.59
C ARG A 77 29.99 -16.32 17.84
N PRO A 78 30.13 -14.97 17.91
CA PRO A 78 28.98 -14.18 18.34
C PRO A 78 28.70 -12.93 17.48
N LYS A 79 27.47 -12.46 17.65
CA LYS A 79 26.82 -11.32 17.00
C LYS A 79 27.50 -10.00 17.39
N ILE A 80 27.66 -9.07 16.45
CA ILE A 80 27.65 -7.64 16.76
C ILE A 80 26.65 -6.97 15.82
N SER A 81 25.60 -6.47 16.43
CA SER A 81 24.59 -5.58 15.88
C SER A 81 25.16 -4.16 15.88
N ALA A 82 24.98 -3.42 14.77
CA ALA A 82 24.57 -2.02 14.74
C ALA A 82 25.13 -1.30 13.50
N ALA A 83 24.20 -0.80 12.69
CA ALA A 83 24.28 0.43 11.90
C ALA A 83 25.67 1.00 11.57
N ALA A 84 26.31 0.49 10.51
CA ALA A 84 27.28 1.27 9.74
C ALA A 84 26.73 1.44 8.33
N SER A 85 26.59 2.69 7.87
CA SER A 85 25.99 2.99 6.58
C SER A 85 26.75 2.31 5.44
N VAL A 86 26.01 1.90 4.41
CA VAL A 86 26.53 1.26 3.18
C VAL A 86 27.67 2.07 2.55
N THR A 87 27.68 3.40 2.76
CA THR A 87 28.72 4.34 2.32
C THR A 87 30.10 4.07 2.92
N ALA A 88 30.19 3.70 4.20
CA ALA A 88 31.46 3.40 4.85
C ALA A 88 32.06 2.05 4.38
N ALA A 89 31.19 1.07 4.12
CA ALA A 89 31.61 -0.23 3.60
C ALA A 89 32.09 -0.14 2.14
N TYR A 90 31.45 0.71 1.31
CA TYR A 90 31.86 0.94 -0.07
C TYR A 90 33.23 1.64 -0.16
N ALA A 91 33.52 2.59 0.74
CA ALA A 91 34.81 3.29 0.79
C ALA A 91 35.99 2.35 1.09
N TRP A 92 35.80 1.32 1.92
CA TRP A 92 36.84 0.32 2.21
C TRP A 92 37.05 -0.64 1.04
N SER A 93 35.98 -1.01 0.32
CA SER A 93 36.06 -1.97 -0.80
C SER A 93 36.74 -1.41 -2.05
N LYS A 94 36.73 -0.08 -2.22
CA LYS A 94 37.36 0.61 -3.36
C LYS A 94 38.82 0.98 -3.12
N SER A 95 39.37 0.68 -1.94
CA SER A 95 40.82 0.72 -1.72
C SER A 95 41.45 -0.52 -2.34
N GLU A 96 41.60 -0.47 -3.65
CA GLU A 96 42.61 -1.24 -4.35
C GLU A 96 43.95 -0.99 -3.64
N LYS A 97 44.73 -2.04 -3.37
CA LYS A 97 46.04 -1.97 -2.71
C LYS A 97 46.85 -0.82 -3.30
N LEU A 98 46.86 0.33 -2.62
CA LEU A 98 47.84 1.37 -2.87
C LEU A 98 49.16 0.77 -2.42
N ASP A 99 49.94 0.35 -3.42
CA ASP A 99 51.29 -0.17 -3.25
C ASP A 99 52.11 0.92 -2.56
N ALA A 100 52.28 0.83 -1.24
CA ALA A 100 52.94 1.83 -0.40
C ALA A 100 54.34 2.18 -0.93
N SER A 101 54.96 1.22 -1.62
CA SER A 101 56.22 1.31 -2.36
C SER A 101 56.24 2.40 -3.43
N ARG A 102 55.13 2.62 -4.15
CA ARG A 102 55.03 3.58 -5.28
C ARG A 102 54.79 5.01 -4.80
N LEU A 103 54.09 5.17 -3.68
CA LEU A 103 53.94 6.47 -3.03
C LEU A 103 55.30 6.93 -2.47
N GLU A 104 56.02 6.09 -1.71
CA GLU A 104 57.34 6.44 -1.15
C GLU A 104 58.39 6.80 -2.22
N ALA A 105 58.35 6.18 -3.40
CA ALA A 105 59.24 6.51 -4.51
C ALA A 105 58.95 7.92 -5.10
N ASN A 106 57.68 8.29 -5.23
CA ASN A 106 57.26 9.61 -5.71
C ASN A 106 57.67 10.74 -4.75
N TRP A 107 57.62 10.52 -3.43
CA TRP A 107 58.10 11.50 -2.44
C TRP A 107 59.62 11.70 -2.53
N ARG A 108 60.39 10.65 -2.83
CA ARG A 108 61.85 10.72 -2.97
C ARG A 108 62.30 11.45 -4.24
N GLU A 109 61.55 11.36 -5.33
CA GLU A 109 61.87 12.08 -6.59
C GLU A 109 61.45 13.56 -6.56
N GLN A 110 60.38 13.93 -5.85
CA GLN A 110 59.96 15.33 -5.70
C GLN A 110 60.88 16.17 -4.79
N GLY A 111 61.76 15.55 -4.02
CA GLY A 111 62.70 16.23 -3.11
C GLY A 111 63.90 16.95 -3.76
N LYS A 112 63.99 17.04 -5.10
CA LYS A 112 65.18 17.61 -5.78
C LYS A 112 65.08 19.08 -6.23
N LYS A 113 63.94 19.76 -6.03
CA LYS A 113 63.88 21.22 -6.06
C LYS A 113 63.51 21.70 -4.67
N LYS A 114 64.50 22.23 -3.92
CA LYS A 114 64.21 22.96 -2.68
C LYS A 114 63.49 24.25 -3.05
N PRO A 115 62.21 24.44 -2.68
CA PRO A 115 61.57 25.74 -2.76
C PRO A 115 62.31 26.69 -1.82
N SER A 116 62.28 27.99 -2.10
CA SER A 116 62.83 28.96 -1.14
C SER A 116 62.07 28.84 0.18
N GLU A 117 62.75 29.08 1.31
CA GLU A 117 62.15 29.01 2.64
C GLU A 117 60.96 29.99 2.79
N GLU A 118 61.01 31.09 2.03
CA GLU A 118 59.96 32.10 1.90
C GLU A 118 58.72 31.58 1.14
N ASP A 119 58.89 30.81 0.06
CA ASP A 119 57.76 30.20 -0.67
C ASP A 119 56.98 29.22 0.22
N LEU A 120 57.68 28.42 1.03
CA LEU A 120 57.06 27.48 1.96
C LEU A 120 56.25 28.19 3.05
N THR A 121 56.75 29.33 3.56
CA THR A 121 56.00 30.12 4.55
C THR A 121 54.72 30.71 3.99
N ILE A 122 54.75 31.21 2.75
CA ILE A 122 53.56 31.77 2.09
C ILE A 122 52.52 30.67 1.87
N GLU A 123 52.93 29.50 1.38
CA GLU A 123 52.04 28.36 1.14
C GLU A 123 51.45 27.81 2.45
N ILE A 124 52.22 27.80 3.55
CA ILE A 124 51.71 27.42 4.87
C ILE A 124 50.63 28.40 5.35
N ASP A 125 50.83 29.70 5.16
CA ASP A 125 49.88 30.70 5.62
C ASP A 125 48.60 30.75 4.78
N THR A 126 48.67 30.49 3.47
CA THR A 126 47.47 30.30 2.64
C THR A 126 46.70 29.05 3.05
N ILE A 127 47.40 27.92 3.28
CA ILE A 127 46.79 26.67 3.75
C ILE A 127 46.11 26.86 5.12
N LYS A 128 46.68 27.67 6.02
CA LYS A 128 46.05 27.97 7.32
C LYS A 128 44.75 28.75 7.16
N GLU A 129 44.70 29.73 6.26
CA GLU A 129 43.47 30.49 6.03
C GLU A 129 42.40 29.61 5.37
N ASP A 130 42.78 28.79 4.38
CA ASP A 130 41.88 27.80 3.77
C ASP A 130 41.33 26.81 4.81
N LYS A 131 42.19 26.32 5.71
CA LYS A 131 41.76 25.46 6.83
C LYS A 131 40.71 26.15 7.70
N LYS A 132 40.90 27.43 8.01
CA LYS A 132 39.96 28.21 8.84
C LYS A 132 38.62 28.38 8.13
N ILE A 133 38.62 28.66 6.83
CA ILE A 133 37.40 28.74 6.02
C ILE A 133 36.68 27.39 6.00
N LEU A 134 37.41 26.29 5.82
CA LEU A 134 36.85 24.94 5.85
C LEU A 134 36.27 24.58 7.22
N GLU A 135 36.91 24.98 8.32
CA GLU A 135 36.40 24.77 9.68
C GLU A 135 35.08 25.49 9.91
N VAL A 136 34.93 26.74 9.43
CA VAL A 136 33.66 27.49 9.48
C VAL A 136 32.59 26.81 8.63
N SER A 137 32.91 26.47 7.38
CA SER A 137 31.97 25.79 6.48
C SER A 137 31.48 24.45 7.06
N LEU A 138 32.38 23.70 7.70
CA LEU A 138 32.04 22.44 8.35
C LEU A 138 31.17 22.64 9.59
N ALA A 139 31.33 23.74 10.33
CA ALA A 139 30.42 24.12 11.42
C ALA A 139 29.01 24.45 10.87
N ASP A 140 28.92 25.22 9.79
CA ASP A 140 27.65 25.58 9.15
C ASP A 140 26.91 24.34 8.63
N VAL A 141 27.62 23.44 7.94
CA VAL A 141 27.05 22.18 7.44
C VAL A 141 26.57 21.29 8.59
N ARG A 142 27.27 21.29 9.73
CA ARG A 142 26.82 20.56 10.93
C ARG A 142 25.55 21.15 11.50
N ALA A 143 25.46 22.48 11.60
CA ALA A 143 24.26 23.17 12.08
C ALA A 143 23.07 22.87 11.16
N GLU A 144 23.27 22.94 9.85
CA GLU A 144 22.22 22.62 8.87
C GLU A 144 21.79 21.15 8.94
N ASN A 145 22.73 20.21 9.12
CA ASN A 145 22.38 18.80 9.32
C ASN A 145 21.55 18.58 10.59
N SER A 146 21.85 19.28 11.68
CA SER A 146 21.03 19.23 12.90
C SER A 146 19.62 19.77 12.63
N ARG A 147 19.50 20.90 11.92
CA ARG A 147 18.22 21.50 11.53
C ARG A 147 17.38 20.57 10.64
N LEU A 148 17.99 19.92 9.66
CA LEU A 148 17.31 18.97 8.78
C LEU A 148 16.84 17.73 9.54
N ARG A 149 17.63 17.24 10.51
CA ARG A 149 17.22 16.13 11.39
C ARG A 149 15.98 16.49 12.19
N GLU A 150 15.95 17.67 12.81
CA GLU A 150 14.78 18.16 13.54
C GLU A 150 13.55 18.26 12.62
N LYS A 151 13.72 18.76 11.39
CA LYS A 151 12.61 18.84 10.43
C LYS A 151 12.09 17.46 10.01
N ILE A 152 12.99 16.49 9.85
CA ILE A 152 12.62 15.09 9.59
C ILE A 152 11.82 14.53 10.75
N ASP A 153 12.23 14.78 11.99
CA ASP A 153 11.53 14.30 13.18
C ASP A 153 10.13 14.92 13.32
N GLU A 154 9.98 16.23 13.05
CA GLU A 154 8.69 16.93 13.02
C GLU A 154 7.75 16.38 11.92
N VAL A 155 8.27 16.17 10.72
CA VAL A 155 7.49 15.58 9.61
C VAL A 155 7.09 14.14 9.94
N ASN A 156 7.97 13.36 10.57
CA ASN A 156 7.64 12.00 10.99
C ASN A 156 6.57 11.97 12.09
N SER A 157 6.62 12.87 13.07
CA SER A 157 5.60 12.94 14.12
C SER A 157 4.24 13.34 13.55
N THR A 158 4.20 14.37 12.70
CA THR A 158 2.95 14.80 12.05
C THR A 158 2.38 13.73 11.13
N HIS A 159 3.21 13.02 10.37
CA HIS A 159 2.79 11.89 9.56
C HIS A 159 2.18 10.76 10.41
N ALA A 160 2.78 10.44 11.56
CA ALA A 160 2.26 9.43 12.47
C ALA A 160 0.87 9.79 13.03
N ASP A 161 0.66 11.06 13.36
CA ASP A 161 -0.64 11.53 13.86
C ASP A 161 -1.71 11.54 12.76
N LEU A 162 -1.40 12.05 11.57
CA LEU A 162 -2.30 11.97 10.41
C LEU A 162 -2.66 10.53 10.03
N SER A 163 -1.71 9.60 10.15
CA SER A 163 -1.96 8.18 9.90
C SER A 163 -2.96 7.58 10.88
N LYS A 164 -2.92 7.99 12.16
CA LYS A 164 -3.89 7.55 13.17
C LYS A 164 -5.28 8.13 12.89
N GLU A 165 -5.36 9.41 12.55
CA GLU A 165 -6.62 10.06 12.17
C GLU A 165 -7.26 9.40 10.94
N LEU A 166 -6.45 9.11 9.91
CA LEU A 166 -6.93 8.39 8.73
C LEU A 166 -7.51 7.02 9.09
N HIS A 167 -6.83 6.25 9.95
CA HIS A 167 -7.31 4.96 10.40
C HIS A 167 -8.62 5.07 11.21
N SER A 168 -8.72 6.08 12.06
CA SER A 168 -9.94 6.40 12.81
C SER A 168 -11.12 6.69 11.88
N VAL A 169 -10.93 7.57 10.89
CA VAL A 169 -11.96 7.91 9.89
C VAL A 169 -12.35 6.69 9.05
N GLN A 170 -11.40 5.84 8.66
CA GLN A 170 -11.70 4.58 7.96
C GLN A 170 -12.58 3.66 8.82
N GLY A 171 -12.31 3.54 10.12
CA GLY A 171 -13.16 2.77 11.05
C GLY A 171 -14.57 3.34 11.19
N GLN A 172 -14.69 4.67 11.26
CA GLN A 172 -16.00 5.34 11.25
C GLN A 172 -16.77 5.09 9.95
N LEU A 173 -16.09 5.17 8.80
CA LEU A 173 -16.70 4.91 7.50
C LEU A 173 -17.23 3.47 7.37
N VAL A 174 -16.50 2.48 7.89
CA VAL A 174 -16.98 1.08 7.92
C VAL A 174 -18.24 0.93 8.77
N THR A 175 -18.28 1.64 9.90
CA THR A 175 -19.45 1.64 10.80
C THR A 175 -20.66 2.28 10.12
N GLU A 176 -20.49 3.43 9.46
CA GLU A 176 -21.57 4.09 8.74
C GLU A 176 -22.04 3.30 7.53
N ARG A 177 -21.13 2.67 6.77
CA ARG A 177 -21.52 1.75 5.67
C ARG A 177 -22.40 0.61 6.18
N SER A 178 -22.07 0.04 7.33
CA SER A 178 -22.88 -1.01 7.96
C SER A 178 -24.24 -0.47 8.43
N ARG A 179 -24.30 0.79 8.89
CA ARG A 179 -25.55 1.46 9.26
C ARG A 179 -26.44 1.73 8.04
N CYS A 180 -25.88 2.24 6.95
CA CYS A 180 -26.61 2.45 5.70
C CYS A 180 -27.19 1.15 5.17
N PHE A 181 -26.42 0.06 5.15
CA PHE A 181 -26.91 -1.25 4.73
C PHE A 181 -28.12 -1.73 5.54
N LYS A 182 -28.11 -1.52 6.87
CA LYS A 182 -29.26 -1.85 7.73
C LYS A 182 -30.49 -1.02 7.39
N LEU A 183 -30.31 0.28 7.15
CA LEU A 183 -31.42 1.17 6.78
C LEU A 183 -31.98 0.83 5.39
N GLU A 184 -31.13 0.48 4.43
CA GLU A 184 -31.55 0.01 3.10
C GLU A 184 -32.38 -1.27 3.20
N ALA A 185 -31.98 -2.23 4.04
CA ALA A 185 -32.76 -3.43 4.29
C ALA A 185 -34.14 -3.11 4.90
N GLN A 186 -34.20 -2.19 5.88
CA GLN A 186 -35.46 -1.75 6.48
C GLN A 186 -36.37 -1.05 5.47
N ILE A 187 -35.82 -0.22 4.59
CA ILE A 187 -36.57 0.43 3.52
C ILE A 187 -37.17 -0.62 2.58
N ALA A 188 -36.40 -1.64 2.19
CA ALA A 188 -36.90 -2.72 1.34
C ALA A 188 -38.03 -3.54 2.01
N GLU A 189 -37.91 -3.82 3.31
CA GLU A 189 -38.97 -4.49 4.08
C GLU A 189 -40.25 -3.66 4.13
N LEU A 190 -40.14 -2.34 4.40
CA LEU A 190 -41.28 -1.43 4.42
C LEU A 190 -41.94 -1.28 3.04
N GLN A 191 -41.15 -1.22 1.97
CA GLN A 191 -41.66 -1.20 0.60
C GLN A 191 -42.48 -2.45 0.29
N LYS A 192 -41.97 -3.64 0.66
CA LYS A 192 -42.70 -4.90 0.49
C LYS A 192 -43.99 -4.94 1.32
N ALA A 193 -43.97 -4.43 2.54
CA ALA A 193 -45.16 -4.35 3.38
C ALA A 193 -46.22 -3.44 2.76
N LEU A 194 -45.81 -2.31 2.17
CA LEU A 194 -46.70 -1.38 1.49
C LEU A 194 -47.39 -2.02 0.27
N GLU A 195 -46.64 -2.74 -0.57
CA GLU A 195 -47.20 -3.48 -1.72
C GLU A 195 -48.26 -4.50 -1.28
N SER A 196 -48.00 -5.20 -0.16
CA SER A 196 -48.97 -6.16 0.37
C SER A 196 -50.25 -5.50 0.89
N LEU A 197 -50.14 -4.30 1.46
CA LEU A 197 -51.27 -3.54 1.99
C LEU A 197 -52.19 -3.06 0.86
N GLU A 198 -51.62 -2.60 -0.25
CA GLU A 198 -52.38 -2.20 -1.45
C GLU A 198 -53.19 -3.36 -2.02
N SER A 199 -52.61 -4.58 -2.04
CA SER A 199 -53.33 -5.79 -2.45
C SER A 199 -54.55 -6.08 -1.55
N ILE A 200 -54.36 -5.98 -0.22
CA ILE A 200 -55.44 -6.20 0.74
C ILE A 200 -56.52 -5.13 0.61
N GLU A 201 -56.14 -3.87 0.39
CA GLU A 201 -57.09 -2.78 0.18
C GLU A 201 -57.99 -3.03 -1.03
N ASN A 202 -57.42 -3.51 -2.15
CA ASN A 202 -58.16 -3.88 -3.35
C ASN A 202 -59.18 -5.00 -3.08
N GLU A 203 -58.78 -6.03 -2.34
CA GLU A 203 -59.66 -7.14 -1.96
C GLU A 203 -60.80 -6.67 -1.03
N VAL A 204 -60.50 -5.82 -0.05
CA VAL A 204 -61.52 -5.23 0.84
C VAL A 204 -62.51 -4.37 0.05
N GLN A 205 -62.06 -3.59 -0.93
CA GLN A 205 -62.95 -2.81 -1.79
C GLN A 205 -63.86 -3.72 -2.64
N LEU A 206 -63.33 -4.83 -3.17
CA LEU A 206 -64.12 -5.81 -3.91
C LEU A 206 -65.20 -6.43 -3.03
N LEU A 207 -64.85 -6.89 -1.83
CA LEU A 207 -65.79 -7.48 -0.87
C LEU A 207 -66.88 -6.48 -0.45
N ARG A 208 -66.54 -5.21 -0.25
CA ARG A 208 -67.52 -4.15 0.04
C ARG A 208 -68.52 -3.98 -1.10
N ARG A 209 -68.08 -4.02 -2.36
CA ARG A 209 -68.98 -3.94 -3.53
C ARG A 209 -69.90 -5.17 -3.60
N GLN A 210 -69.35 -6.37 -3.45
CA GLN A 210 -70.13 -7.61 -3.45
C GLN A 210 -71.19 -7.63 -2.35
N LYS A 211 -70.81 -7.20 -1.14
CA LYS A 211 -71.74 -7.07 -0.01
C LYS A 211 -72.90 -6.12 -0.34
N SER A 212 -72.61 -4.95 -0.92
CA SER A 212 -73.64 -3.99 -1.31
C SER A 212 -74.62 -4.54 -2.35
N VAL A 213 -74.14 -5.33 -3.33
CA VAL A 213 -75.01 -5.97 -4.33
C VAL A 213 -75.91 -7.00 -3.66
N LEU A 214 -75.37 -7.86 -2.80
CA LEU A 214 -76.16 -8.86 -2.08
C LEU A 214 -77.21 -8.21 -1.16
N GLU A 215 -76.85 -7.15 -0.44
CA GLU A 215 -77.81 -6.40 0.38
C GLU A 215 -78.96 -5.84 -0.47
N GLN A 216 -78.66 -5.32 -1.65
CA GLN A 216 -79.67 -4.79 -2.58
C GLN A 216 -80.56 -5.91 -3.17
N GLU A 217 -80.00 -7.08 -3.49
CA GLU A 217 -80.76 -8.26 -3.94
C GLU A 217 -81.70 -8.77 -2.85
N ILE A 218 -81.24 -8.81 -1.59
CA ILE A 218 -82.05 -9.19 -0.42
C ILE A 218 -83.21 -8.21 -0.26
N GLU A 219 -82.96 -6.89 -0.32
CA GLU A 219 -84.00 -5.87 -0.22
C GLU A 219 -85.05 -5.99 -1.35
N MET A 220 -84.62 -6.26 -2.59
CA MET A 220 -85.52 -6.50 -3.71
C MET A 220 -86.38 -7.75 -3.53
N ASN A 221 -85.79 -8.84 -3.04
CA ASN A 221 -86.51 -10.08 -2.76
C ASN A 221 -87.51 -9.90 -1.62
N ASP A 222 -87.14 -9.22 -0.53
CA ASP A 222 -88.03 -8.90 0.58
C ASP A 222 -89.21 -8.00 0.13
N ALA A 223 -88.94 -7.03 -0.76
CA ALA A 223 -89.97 -6.18 -1.35
C ALA A 223 -90.93 -6.99 -2.25
N ALA A 224 -90.41 -7.89 -3.08
CA ALA A 224 -91.22 -8.78 -3.92
C ALA A 224 -92.11 -9.72 -3.07
N GLN A 225 -91.57 -10.26 -1.97
CA GLN A 225 -92.30 -11.13 -1.05
C GLN A 225 -93.44 -10.38 -0.32
N LYS A 226 -93.21 -9.11 0.07
CA LYS A 226 -94.26 -8.24 0.63
C LYS A 226 -95.36 -7.90 -0.38
N GLN A 227 -95.03 -7.71 -1.66
CA GLN A 227 -96.03 -7.47 -2.71
C GLN A 227 -96.86 -8.73 -3.03
N GLY A 228 -96.24 -9.91 -3.06
CA GLY A 228 -96.95 -11.19 -3.21
C GLY A 228 -97.85 -11.55 -2.01
N SER A 229 -97.52 -11.06 -0.81
CA SER A 229 -98.35 -11.23 0.40
C SER A 229 -99.62 -10.37 0.40
N GLY A 230 -99.70 -9.30 -0.40
CA GLY A 230 -100.86 -8.40 -0.43
C GLY A 230 -102.11 -9.02 -1.05
N VAL A 231 -101.93 -9.95 -1.99
CA VAL A 231 -103.03 -10.63 -2.70
C VAL A 231 -103.78 -11.63 -1.81
N TRP A 232 -103.12 -12.20 -0.80
CA TRP A 232 -103.74 -13.15 0.14
C TRP A 232 -104.51 -12.46 1.29
N ARG A 233 -104.43 -11.13 1.44
CA ARG A 233 -105.04 -10.40 2.57
C ARG A 233 -106.53 -10.10 2.40
N TRP A 234 -107.09 -10.24 1.20
CA TRP A 234 -108.49 -9.92 0.90
C TRP A 234 -109.44 -11.13 0.86
N ILE A 235 -108.95 -12.35 1.15
CA ILE A 235 -109.74 -13.59 1.03
C ILE A 235 -110.24 -14.11 2.39
N ALA A 236 -109.88 -13.47 3.52
CA ALA A 236 -110.15 -14.00 4.87
C ALA A 236 -110.98 -13.07 5.79
N GLY A 237 -111.88 -12.24 5.24
CA GLY A 237 -112.77 -11.37 6.03
C GLY A 237 -114.17 -11.30 5.45
#